data_AF-A0A3N5AX89-F1
#
_entry.id   AF-A0A3N5AX89-F1
#
_cell.length_a   1.000
_cell.length_b   1.000
_cell.length_c   1.000
_cell.angle_alpha   90.00
_cell.angle_beta   90.00
_cell.angle_gamma   90.00
#
_symmetry.space_group_name_H-M   'P 1'
#
loop_
_entity.id
_entity.type
_entity.pdbx_description
1 polymer ?
#
loop_
_entity_poly.entity_id
_entity_poly.type
_entity_poly.pdbx_seq_one_letter_code
_entity_poly.pdbx_strand_id
1 'polypeptide(L)'
;MRTGNQLDREKEAKLRQFNILATTVVAVVTLLAFWAGLYVLQHDVFKDYYNPERHVIVQQDPETLEVYAWRDSAGHVFTRDSATVRLFPYGIMTLLLLLMGFSSWLYNLLMRTYTARLVREVAPEVPVSVSYQRVARG
;
A
#
# COMPACT_ATOMS: atom_id res chain seq x y z
N MET A 1 -10.90 8.92 -41.94
CA MET A 1 -9.73 8.44 -41.17
C MET A 1 -9.33 9.34 -39.98
N ARG A 2 -10.13 10.31 -39.53
CA ARG A 2 -9.73 11.27 -38.47
C ARG A 2 -10.28 10.95 -37.06
N THR A 3 -11.26 10.05 -36.95
CA THR A 3 -11.99 9.73 -35.72
C THR A 3 -11.26 8.77 -34.77
N GLY A 4 -10.39 7.89 -35.29
CA GLY A 4 -9.59 6.98 -34.44
C GLY A 4 -8.66 7.71 -33.46
N ASN A 5 -7.97 8.75 -33.94
CA ASN A 5 -7.02 9.51 -33.13
C ASN A 5 -7.67 10.34 -32.00
N GLN A 6 -8.96 10.67 -32.08
CA GLN A 6 -9.64 11.42 -31.01
C GLN A 6 -10.14 10.47 -29.91
N LEU A 7 -10.73 9.33 -30.30
CA LEU A 7 -11.22 8.33 -29.35
C LEU A 7 -10.08 7.74 -28.50
N ASP A 8 -8.90 7.53 -29.10
CA ASP A 8 -7.75 6.99 -28.38
C ASP A 8 -7.18 8.00 -27.37
N ARG A 9 -7.12 9.29 -27.71
CA ARG A 9 -6.69 10.35 -26.79
C ARG A 9 -7.62 10.52 -25.58
N GLU A 10 -8.93 10.40 -25.79
CA GLU A 10 -9.90 10.47 -24.69
C GLU A 10 -9.77 9.29 -23.72
N LYS A 11 -9.53 8.08 -24.25
CA LYS A 11 -9.25 6.90 -23.42
C LYS A 11 -7.97 7.05 -22.61
N GLU A 12 -6.90 7.52 -23.25
CA GLU A 12 -5.61 7.77 -22.58
C GLU A 12 -5.76 8.80 -21.45
N ALA A 13 -6.52 9.88 -21.68
CA ALA A 13 -6.77 10.90 -20.67
C ALA A 13 -7.54 10.34 -19.46
N LYS A 14 -8.61 9.55 -19.71
CA LYS A 14 -9.39 8.89 -18.65
C LYS A 14 -8.56 7.88 -17.86
N LEU A 15 -7.76 7.06 -18.55
CA LEU A 15 -6.84 6.11 -17.93
C LEU A 15 -5.79 6.81 -17.07
N ARG A 16 -5.24 7.93 -17.54
CA ARG A 16 -4.25 8.72 -16.78
C ARG A 16 -4.87 9.32 -15.51
N GLN A 17 -6.06 9.89 -15.61
CA GLN A 17 -6.78 10.41 -14.43
C GLN A 17 -7.08 9.31 -13.43
N PHE A 18 -7.57 8.16 -13.90
CA PHE A 18 -7.83 7.02 -13.02
C PHE A 18 -6.55 6.47 -12.39
N ASN A 19 -5.44 6.39 -13.13
CA ASN A 19 -4.16 5.95 -12.60
C ASN A 19 -3.69 6.87 -11.45
N ILE A 20 -3.77 8.19 -11.63
CA ILE A 20 -3.43 9.14 -10.58
C ILE A 20 -4.31 8.90 -9.35
N LEU A 21 -5.62 8.80 -9.54
CA LEU A 21 -6.57 8.56 -8.44
C LEU A 21 -6.28 7.24 -7.72
N ALA A 22 -6.11 6.14 -8.46
CA ALA A 22 -5.82 4.83 -7.90
C ALA A 22 -4.51 4.82 -7.12
N THR A 23 -3.46 5.45 -7.67
CA THR A 23 -2.17 5.59 -6.99
C THR A 23 -2.33 6.40 -5.69
N THR A 24 -3.06 7.52 -5.73
CA THR A 24 -3.32 8.33 -4.54
C THR A 24 -4.09 7.55 -3.47
N VAL A 25 -5.15 6.84 -3.86
CA VAL A 25 -5.94 6.02 -2.92
C VAL A 25 -5.07 4.93 -2.29
N VAL A 26 -4.31 4.18 -3.11
CA VAL A 26 -3.42 3.14 -2.61
C VAL A 26 -2.38 3.73 -1.67
N ALA A 27 -1.77 4.87 -1.99
CA ALA A 27 -0.79 5.53 -1.14
C ALA A 27 -1.37 5.93 0.22
N VAL A 28 -2.56 6.54 0.25
CA VAL A 28 -3.23 6.95 1.50
C VAL A 28 -3.57 5.73 2.35
N VAL A 29 -4.17 4.69 1.75
CA VAL A 29 -4.51 3.44 2.45
C VAL A 29 -3.26 2.78 3.02
N THR A 30 -2.18 2.74 2.26
CA THR A 30 -0.89 2.15 2.67
C THR A 30 -0.27 2.92 3.83
N LEU A 31 -0.32 4.26 3.80
CA LEU A 31 0.19 5.09 4.88
C LEU A 31 -0.60 4.84 6.18
N LEU A 32 -1.93 4.79 6.11
CA LEU A 32 -2.77 4.49 7.27
C LEU A 32 -2.50 3.07 7.81
N ALA A 33 -2.38 2.09 6.93
CA ALA A 33 -2.06 0.72 7.30
C ALA A 33 -0.66 0.60 7.92
N PHE A 34 0.32 1.37 7.43
CA PHE A 34 1.66 1.45 8.04
C PHE A 34 1.60 2.00 9.45
N TRP A 35 0.89 3.12 9.67
CA TRP A 35 0.73 3.70 10.99
C TRP A 35 0.05 2.74 11.97
N ALA A 36 -1.05 2.12 11.56
CA ALA A 36 -1.75 1.12 12.37
C ALA A 36 -0.85 -0.11 12.66
N GLY A 37 -0.14 -0.60 11.64
CA GLY A 37 0.79 -1.73 11.80
C GLY A 37 1.95 -1.40 12.73
N LEU A 38 2.50 -0.18 12.66
CA LEU A 38 3.57 0.27 13.55
C LEU A 38 3.08 0.36 15.01
N TYR A 39 1.87 0.88 15.21
CA TYR A 39 1.24 0.92 16.54
C TYR A 39 1.10 -0.49 17.13
N VAL A 40 0.55 -1.44 16.36
CA VAL A 40 0.40 -2.86 16.76
C VAL A 40 1.76 -3.51 17.02
N LEU A 41 2.76 -3.26 16.17
CA LEU A 41 4.11 -3.78 16.38
C LEU A 41 4.68 -3.30 17.72
N GLN A 42 4.53 -2.02 18.05
CA GLN A 42 5.05 -1.46 19.31
C GLN A 42 4.22 -1.86 20.54
N HIS A 43 2.92 -2.09 20.41
CA HIS A 43 2.04 -2.34 21.56
C HIS A 43 1.80 -3.81 21.85
N ASP A 44 1.66 -4.64 20.82
CA ASP A 44 1.21 -6.02 20.97
C ASP A 44 2.32 -7.04 20.70
N VAL A 45 3.24 -6.73 19.77
CA VAL A 45 4.30 -7.66 19.34
C VAL A 45 5.60 -7.43 20.10
N PHE A 46 6.13 -6.20 20.05
CA PHE A 46 7.41 -5.80 20.63
C PHE A 46 7.18 -4.97 21.89
N LYS A 47 6.52 -5.57 22.88
CA LYS A 47 6.15 -4.92 24.15
C LYS A 47 7.36 -4.35 24.88
N ASP A 48 8.50 -5.03 24.77
CA ASP A 48 9.78 -4.71 25.39
C ASP A 48 10.45 -3.47 24.75
N TYR A 49 10.03 -3.03 23.56
CA TYR A 49 10.57 -1.82 22.94
C TYR A 49 10.18 -0.57 23.74
N TYR A 50 11.08 0.41 23.83
CA TYR A 50 10.86 1.60 24.65
C TYR A 50 9.56 2.31 24.27
N ASN A 51 8.73 2.60 25.28
CA ASN A 51 7.47 3.31 25.16
C ASN A 51 7.34 4.21 26.41
N PRO A 52 7.30 5.54 26.26
CA PRO A 52 7.26 6.46 27.39
C PRO A 52 6.00 6.32 28.25
N GLU A 53 4.92 5.75 27.73
CA GLU A 53 3.67 5.51 28.47
C GLU A 53 3.75 4.26 29.37
N ARG A 54 4.66 3.32 29.07
CA ARG A 54 4.77 2.04 29.79
C ARG A 54 6.08 1.86 30.54
N HIS A 55 7.12 2.58 30.12
CA HIS A 55 8.49 2.34 30.55
C HIS A 55 9.09 3.54 31.26
N VAL A 56 9.82 3.26 32.33
CA VAL A 56 10.61 4.27 33.05
C VAL A 56 12.06 4.17 32.60
N ILE A 57 12.66 5.30 32.24
CA ILE A 57 14.08 5.38 31.87
C ILE A 57 14.92 5.03 33.10
N VAL A 58 15.84 4.06 32.95
CA VAL A 58 16.78 3.65 34.00
C VAL A 58 18.16 4.20 33.74
N GLN A 59 18.56 4.24 32.47
CA GLN A 59 19.86 4.74 32.05
C GLN A 59 19.72 5.58 30.79
N GLN A 60 20.22 6.81 30.86
CA GLN A 60 20.22 7.78 29.78
C GLN A 60 21.57 8.49 29.74
N ASP A 61 22.02 8.80 28.53
CA ASP A 61 23.15 9.68 28.32
C ASP A 61 22.80 11.12 28.77
N PRO A 62 23.59 11.74 29.67
CA PRO A 62 23.29 13.09 30.17
C PRO A 62 23.51 14.19 29.13
N GLU A 63 24.29 13.95 28.08
CA GLU A 63 24.60 14.94 27.05
C GLU A 63 23.74 14.75 25.79
N THR A 64 23.62 13.50 25.32
CA THR A 64 22.88 13.19 24.08
C THR A 64 21.40 12.88 24.33
N LEU A 65 21.01 12.68 25.59
CA LEU A 65 19.68 12.22 26.01
C LEU A 65 19.30 10.86 25.40
N GLU A 66 20.27 10.09 24.92
CA GLU A 66 20.03 8.75 24.41
C GLU A 66 19.65 7.78 25.53
N VAL A 67 18.50 7.13 25.39
CA VAL A 67 18.05 6.09 26.31
C VAL A 67 18.77 4.78 26.00
N TYR A 68 19.49 4.25 27.00
CA TYR A 68 20.22 2.98 26.91
C TYR A 68 19.47 1.83 27.57
N ALA A 69 18.72 2.12 28.66
CA ALA A 69 17.96 1.13 29.38
C ALA A 69 16.65 1.70 29.94
N TRP A 70 15.63 0.87 29.98
CA TRP A 70 14.32 1.19 30.52
C TRP A 70 13.71 0.01 31.26
N ARG A 71 12.76 0.29 32.16
CA ARG A 71 12.13 -0.72 33.01
C ARG A 71 10.62 -0.72 32.84
N ASP A 72 10.03 -1.91 32.82
CA ASP A 72 8.59 -2.12 32.80
C ASP A 72 7.95 -2.03 34.20
N SER A 73 6.63 -2.12 34.26
CA SER A 73 5.87 -2.11 35.51
C SER A 73 6.09 -3.35 36.38
N ALA A 74 6.57 -4.46 35.80
CA ALA A 74 6.93 -5.69 36.50
C ALA A 74 8.36 -5.67 37.07
N GLY A 75 9.16 -4.66 36.72
CA GLY A 75 10.53 -4.48 37.19
C GLY A 75 11.61 -5.05 36.27
N HIS A 76 11.26 -5.60 35.10
CA HIS A 76 12.23 -6.07 34.12
C HIS A 76 12.91 -4.89 33.44
N VAL A 77 14.24 -4.97 33.32
CA VAL A 77 15.06 -3.95 32.65
C VAL A 77 15.42 -4.46 31.26
N PHE A 78 15.12 -3.63 30.26
CA PHE A 78 15.44 -3.88 28.86
C PHE A 78 16.47 -2.87 28.38
N THR A 79 17.25 -3.30 27.40
CA THR A 79 18.29 -2.51 26.74
C THR A 79 18.17 -2.66 25.23
N ARG A 80 18.91 -1.84 24.46
CA ARG A 80 19.00 -1.99 23.00
C ARG A 80 19.49 -3.37 22.55
N ASP A 81 20.27 -4.06 23.39
CA ASP A 81 20.82 -5.39 23.09
C ASP A 81 19.88 -6.55 23.44
N SER A 82 18.75 -6.25 24.10
CA SER A 82 17.74 -7.26 24.42
C SER A 82 17.22 -7.91 23.12
N ALA A 83 17.07 -9.24 23.13
CA ALA A 83 16.76 -10.00 21.91
C ALA A 83 15.50 -9.48 21.19
N THR A 84 14.41 -9.27 21.93
CA THR A 84 13.15 -8.74 21.41
C THR A 84 13.30 -7.34 20.82
N VAL A 85 14.07 -6.47 21.47
CA VAL A 85 14.29 -5.08 21.06
C VAL A 85 15.09 -5.02 19.75
N ARG A 86 16.14 -5.85 19.62
CA ARG A 86 16.94 -5.94 18.37
C ARG A 86 16.14 -6.46 17.18
N LEU A 87 15.07 -7.19 17.43
CA LEU A 87 14.20 -7.74 16.38
C LEU A 87 13.19 -6.71 15.85
N PHE A 88 12.95 -5.61 16.58
CA PHE A 88 11.96 -4.59 16.19
C PHE A 88 12.17 -4.01 14.78
N PRO A 89 13.39 -3.63 14.35
CA PRO A 89 13.63 -3.16 12.98
C PRO A 89 13.26 -4.20 11.90
N TYR A 90 13.47 -5.49 12.18
CA TYR A 90 13.06 -6.56 11.26
C TYR A 90 11.54 -6.73 11.21
N GLY A 91 10.84 -6.49 12.33
CA GLY A 91 9.39 -6.40 12.37
C GLY A 91 8.86 -5.28 11.47
N ILE A 92 9.44 -4.08 11.57
CA ILE A 92 9.12 -2.96 10.66
C ILE A 92 9.38 -3.35 9.21
N MET A 93 10.52 -3.99 8.93
CA MET A 93 10.87 -4.36 7.56
C MET A 93 9.91 -5.39 6.97
N THR A 94 9.46 -6.34 7.79
CA THR A 94 8.42 -7.31 7.40
C THR A 94 7.10 -6.60 7.11
N LEU A 95 6.69 -5.64 7.95
CA LEU A 95 5.50 -4.83 7.70
C LEU A 95 5.59 -4.06 6.39
N LEU A 96 6.72 -3.43 6.09
CA LEU A 96 6.94 -2.71 4.84
C LEU A 96 6.84 -3.63 3.62
N LEU A 97 7.44 -4.82 3.67
CA LEU A 97 7.35 -5.80 2.58
C LEU A 97 5.91 -6.28 2.35
N LEU A 98 5.17 -6.56 3.43
CA LEU A 98 3.76 -6.93 3.34
C LEU A 98 2.93 -5.81 2.72
N LEU A 99 3.16 -4.56 3.14
CA LEU A 99 2.47 -3.40 2.61
C LEU A 99 2.80 -3.15 1.15
N MET A 100 4.06 -3.29 0.71
CA MET A 100 4.43 -3.19 -0.70
C MET A 100 3.72 -4.25 -1.54
N GLY A 101 3.73 -5.50 -1.08
CA GLY A 101 3.03 -6.60 -1.74
C GLY A 101 1.53 -6.34 -1.85
N PHE A 102 0.90 -5.93 -0.75
CA PHE A 102 -0.52 -5.61 -0.72
C PHE A 102 -0.87 -4.41 -1.61
N SER A 103 -0.05 -3.36 -1.60
CA SER A 103 -0.24 -2.16 -2.42
C SER A 103 -0.18 -2.47 -3.91
N SER A 104 0.82 -3.27 -4.30
CA SER A 104 0.97 -3.74 -5.69
C SER A 104 -0.24 -4.57 -6.11
N TRP A 105 -0.67 -5.51 -5.26
CA TRP A 105 -1.85 -6.33 -5.54
C TRP A 105 -3.12 -5.49 -5.67
N LEU A 106 -3.36 -4.55 -4.74
CA LEU A 106 -4.53 -3.68 -4.74
C LEU A 106 -4.56 -2.76 -5.97
N TYR A 107 -3.43 -2.13 -6.31
CA TYR A 107 -3.31 -1.30 -7.50
C TYR A 107 -3.61 -2.10 -8.78
N ASN A 108 -3.03 -3.29 -8.91
CA ASN A 108 -3.27 -4.17 -10.06
C ASN A 108 -4.75 -4.58 -10.16
N LEU A 109 -5.41 -4.87 -9.03
CA LEU A 109 -6.83 -5.18 -8.97
C LEU A 109 -7.69 -4.00 -9.43
N LEU A 110 -7.40 -2.78 -8.94
CA LEU A 110 -8.10 -1.56 -9.33
C LEU A 110 -7.92 -1.27 -10.82
N MET A 111 -6.70 -1.39 -11.34
CA MET A 111 -6.45 -1.13 -12.76
C MET A 111 -7.11 -2.18 -13.66
N ARG A 112 -7.08 -3.46 -13.28
CA ARG A 112 -7.74 -4.54 -14.03
C ARG A 112 -9.26 -4.38 -14.05
N THR A 113 -9.86 -4.00 -12.93
CA THR A 113 -11.30 -3.75 -12.86
C THR A 113 -11.72 -2.52 -13.66
N TYR A 114 -10.92 -1.45 -13.63
CA TYR A 114 -11.19 -0.25 -14.41
C TYR A 114 -11.03 -0.48 -15.92
N THR A 115 -9.93 -1.08 -16.37
CA THR A 115 -9.73 -1.39 -17.80
C THR A 115 -10.80 -2.35 -18.33
N ALA A 116 -11.21 -3.36 -17.56
CA ALA A 116 -12.31 -4.24 -17.94
C ALA A 116 -13.64 -3.50 -18.10
N ARG A 117 -13.94 -2.50 -17.24
CA ARG A 117 -15.13 -1.65 -17.39
C ARG A 117 -15.01 -0.73 -18.61
N LEU A 118 -13.87 -0.08 -18.80
CA LEU A 118 -13.65 0.83 -19.92
C LEU A 118 -13.77 0.12 -21.28
N VAL A 119 -13.27 -1.12 -21.40
CA VAL A 119 -13.46 -1.94 -22.61
C VAL A 119 -14.93 -2.26 -22.86
N ARG A 120 -15.69 -2.58 -21.80
CA ARG A 120 -17.14 -2.86 -21.91
C ARG A 120 -17.96 -1.63 -22.30
N GLU A 121 -17.61 -0.46 -21.79
CA GLU A 121 -18.28 0.81 -22.14
C GLU A 121 -18.00 1.24 -23.59
N VAL A 122 -16.86 0.84 -24.15
CA VAL A 122 -16.45 1.16 -25.54
C VAL A 122 -16.95 0.10 -26.54
N ALA A 123 -17.20 -1.13 -26.11
CA ALA A 123 -17.67 -2.23 -26.96
C ALA A 123 -19.19 -2.33 -27.27
N PRO A 124 -20.12 -1.46 -26.82
CA PRO A 124 -21.55 -1.66 -27.13
C PRO A 124 -21.94 -1.24 -28.57
N GLU A 125 -21.03 -0.68 -29.38
CA GLU A 125 -21.34 -0.16 -30.74
C GLU A 125 -20.72 -0.94 -31.91
N VAL A 126 -20.55 -2.26 -31.81
CA VAL A 126 -20.40 -3.07 -33.04
C VAL A 126 -21.68 -3.85 -33.27
N PRO A 127 -22.67 -3.31 -34.00
CA PRO A 127 -23.80 -4.11 -34.45
C PRO A 127 -23.27 -5.26 -35.31
N VAL A 128 -23.67 -6.48 -34.94
CA VAL A 128 -23.31 -7.77 -35.56
C VAL A 128 -23.87 -7.92 -37.00
N SER A 129 -24.26 -6.82 -37.66
CA SER A 129 -25.03 -6.86 -38.90
C SER A 129 -24.22 -6.68 -40.19
N VAL A 130 -22.88 -6.67 -40.18
CA VAL A 130 -22.08 -6.47 -41.41
C VAL A 130 -21.21 -7.69 -41.77
N SER A 131 -21.76 -8.90 -41.64
CA SER A 131 -21.05 -10.14 -42.04
C SER A 131 -21.78 -11.03 -43.04
N TYR A 132 -23.00 -10.68 -43.49
CA TYR A 132 -23.82 -11.60 -44.31
C TYR A 132 -24.13 -11.15 -45.75
N GLN A 133 -23.53 -10.08 -46.29
CA GLN A 133 -23.87 -9.60 -47.64
C GLN A 133 -22.80 -9.75 -48.72
N ARG A 134 -21.67 -10.43 -48.47
CA ARG A 134 -20.61 -10.60 -49.48
C ARG A 134 -20.30 -12.06 -49.86
N VAL A 135 -21.32 -12.91 -49.89
CA VAL A 135 -21.22 -14.28 -50.45
C VAL A 135 -22.31 -14.59 -51.49
N ALA A 136 -23.29 -13.70 -51.71
CA ALA A 136 -24.42 -13.95 -52.63
C ALA A 136 -24.37 -13.12 -53.93
N ARG A 137 -23.17 -12.81 -54.44
CA ARG A 137 -22.96 -12.35 -55.82
C ARG A 137 -21.67 -12.94 -56.36
N GLY A 138 -21.75 -14.22 -56.71
CA GLY A 138 -20.88 -14.91 -57.66
C GLY A 138 -21.80 -15.66 -58.61
#